data_AF-A0A2P2HYK1-F1
#
_entry.id   AF-A0A2P2HYK1-F1
#
_cell.length_a   1.000
_cell.length_b   1.000
_cell.length_c   1.000
_cell.angle_alpha   90.00
_cell.angle_beta   90.00
_cell.angle_gamma   90.00
#
_symmetry.space_group_name_H-M   'P 1'
#
loop_
_entity.id
_entity.type
_entity.pdbx_description
1 polymer ?
#
loop_
_entity_poly.entity_id
_entity_poly.type
_entity_poly.pdbx_seq_one_letter_code
_entity_poly.pdbx_strand_id
1 'polypeptide(L)'
;NAIFKSIALSILTCFVRIEPKISTFYCLIPDLLCIVTDPQLHDNDATLIQDALHCLEGIAAHKSGRQAIISQEGLTTIVDVYMLENFSQEFALKILITIMNAEISDCWLHAPDAFTKLVSHMCQEFCTNQSERKFELCLPLMEVLHSMPNSVPGDDGYEWQKQLHQGLSDIILSKLSKEQRYKGLQLAAVALDNLGATWVVSGGPKGHQLMLIMAHLACVEVRMSLENETFEKIIELASQTTSCYSILENAIKFLVNGAVEMEEKQKQQLYAALKGAFNAVLLFLKSVTEEMFHTSNKSTQLFVCATIRVLGAWLAEETAANKA
;
A
#
# COMPACT_ATOMS: atom_id res chain seq x y z
N ASN A 1 18.88 14.13 35.27
CA ASN A 1 19.69 15.11 34.51
C ASN A 1 19.50 14.81 33.03
N ALA A 2 18.51 15.47 32.42
CA ALA A 2 17.99 15.22 31.07
C ALA A 2 19.09 15.21 29.99
N ILE A 3 20.02 16.16 30.10
CA ILE A 3 21.14 16.35 29.16
C ILE A 3 22.00 15.09 29.03
N PHE A 4 22.33 14.41 30.14
CA PHE A 4 23.13 13.19 30.07
C PHE A 4 22.38 12.01 29.47
N LYS A 5 21.04 11.95 29.62
CA LYS A 5 20.22 10.91 28.98
C LYS A 5 20.15 11.12 27.47
N SER A 6 19.91 12.34 27.01
CA SER A 6 19.90 12.67 25.58
C SER A 6 21.26 12.43 24.93
N ILE A 7 22.38 12.83 25.57
CA ILE A 7 23.73 12.52 25.06
C ILE A 7 23.95 11.00 24.97
N ALA A 8 23.51 10.24 25.98
CA ALA A 8 23.64 8.78 25.96
C ALA A 8 22.85 8.14 24.81
N LEU A 9 21.62 8.60 24.55
CA LEU A 9 20.81 8.12 23.43
C LEU A 9 21.35 8.56 22.06
N SER A 10 21.89 9.77 21.95
CA SER A 10 22.58 10.22 20.75
C SER A 10 23.79 9.33 20.42
N ILE A 11 24.60 8.99 21.42
CA ILE A 11 25.72 8.06 21.27
C ILE A 11 25.21 6.66 20.91
N LEU A 12 24.15 6.19 21.57
CA LEU A 12 23.54 4.89 21.30
C LEU A 12 23.02 4.81 19.85
N THR A 13 22.37 5.87 19.35
CA THR A 13 21.86 5.97 17.97
C THR A 13 22.97 5.70 16.96
N CYS A 14 24.17 6.23 17.19
CA CYS A 14 25.33 5.98 16.33
C CYS A 14 25.74 4.49 16.33
N PHE A 15 25.65 3.82 17.48
CA PHE A 15 26.03 2.41 17.60
C PHE A 15 24.99 1.44 17.06
N VAL A 16 23.69 1.72 17.26
CA VAL A 16 22.63 0.85 16.75
C VAL A 16 22.52 0.87 15.23
N ARG A 17 23.14 1.84 14.55
CA ARG A 17 23.20 1.89 13.08
C ARG A 17 24.39 1.11 12.48
N ILE A 18 25.26 0.51 13.31
CA ILE A 18 26.51 -0.15 12.89
C ILE A 18 26.49 -1.64 13.26
N GLU A 19 26.59 -2.52 12.26
CA GLU A 19 26.88 -3.96 12.47
C GLU A 19 28.36 -4.18 12.86
N PRO A 20 28.71 -5.19 13.69
CA PRO A 20 27.94 -6.39 14.03
C PRO A 20 27.43 -6.49 15.48
N LYS A 21 27.49 -5.41 16.28
CA LYS A 21 27.21 -5.47 17.74
C LYS A 21 25.83 -4.97 18.16
N ILE A 22 24.93 -4.71 17.22
CA ILE A 22 23.61 -4.16 17.50
C ILE A 22 22.78 -5.04 18.47
N SER A 23 22.96 -6.36 18.39
CA SER A 23 22.21 -7.33 19.21
C SER A 23 22.43 -7.17 20.71
N THR A 24 23.57 -6.61 21.13
CA THR A 24 23.85 -6.27 22.53
C THR A 24 22.91 -5.19 23.07
N PHE A 25 22.32 -4.37 22.20
CA PHE A 25 21.45 -3.25 22.58
C PHE A 25 19.95 -3.59 22.55
N TYR A 26 19.56 -4.80 22.13
CA TYR A 26 18.13 -5.18 22.10
C TYR A 26 17.48 -5.31 23.47
N CYS A 27 18.28 -5.46 24.54
CA CYS A 27 17.79 -5.40 25.91
C CYS A 27 17.29 -4.00 26.31
N LEU A 28 17.65 -2.96 25.57
CA LEU A 28 17.24 -1.56 25.83
C LEU A 28 15.89 -1.22 25.19
N ILE A 29 15.34 -2.08 24.32
CA ILE A 29 14.06 -1.82 23.64
C ILE A 29 12.95 -1.48 24.65
N PRO A 30 12.76 -2.19 25.78
CA PRO A 30 11.69 -1.86 26.73
C PRO A 30 11.88 -0.47 27.34
N ASP A 31 13.13 -0.10 27.67
CA ASP A 31 13.44 1.23 28.21
C ASP A 31 13.15 2.34 27.18
N LEU A 32 13.52 2.10 25.90
CA LEU A 32 13.21 3.02 24.81
C LEU A 32 11.70 3.19 24.62
N LEU A 33 10.95 2.08 24.66
CA LEU A 33 9.49 2.08 24.57
C LEU A 33 8.83 2.82 25.75
N CYS A 34 9.37 2.70 26.97
CA CYS A 34 8.93 3.48 28.12
C CYS A 34 9.19 4.97 27.96
N ILE A 35 10.34 5.37 27.39
CA ILE A 35 10.68 6.78 27.16
C ILE A 35 9.69 7.43 26.18
N VAL A 36 9.38 6.76 25.07
CA VAL A 36 8.52 7.35 24.02
C VAL A 36 7.05 7.44 24.39
N THR A 37 6.63 6.76 25.46
CA THR A 37 5.24 6.78 25.96
C THR A 37 5.07 7.62 27.22
N ASP A 38 6.14 8.19 27.79
CA ASP A 38 6.07 8.95 29.04
C ASP A 38 5.41 10.33 28.80
N PRO A 39 4.19 10.57 29.33
CA PRO A 39 3.47 11.83 29.15
C PRO A 39 4.26 13.03 29.69
N GLN A 40 5.07 12.83 30.74
CA GLN A 40 5.82 13.91 31.38
C GLN A 40 6.94 14.44 30.50
N LEU A 41 7.47 13.62 29.58
CA LEU A 41 8.54 14.01 28.68
C LEU A 41 8.03 14.82 27.49
N HIS A 42 6.76 14.66 27.08
CA HIS A 42 6.21 15.40 25.95
C HIS A 42 6.22 16.92 26.17
N ASP A 43 5.99 17.36 27.42
CA ASP A 43 5.97 18.79 27.76
C ASP A 43 7.34 19.33 28.20
N ASN A 44 8.23 18.46 28.69
CA ASN A 44 9.45 18.89 29.39
C ASN A 44 10.76 18.51 28.69
N ASP A 45 10.76 17.48 27.83
CA ASP A 45 11.98 16.92 27.23
C ASP A 45 11.68 16.16 25.92
N ALA A 46 11.06 16.85 24.96
CA ALA A 46 10.75 16.30 23.63
C ALA A 46 11.99 15.75 22.89
N THR A 47 13.17 16.32 23.18
CA THR A 47 14.46 15.84 22.66
C THR A 47 14.78 14.41 23.07
N LEU A 48 14.48 14.03 24.33
CA LEU A 48 14.73 12.68 24.80
C LEU A 48 13.82 11.65 24.11
N ILE A 49 12.56 12.01 23.85
CA ILE A 49 11.63 11.17 23.08
C ILE A 49 12.15 10.99 21.64
N GLN A 50 12.55 12.08 21.00
CA GLN A 50 13.10 12.04 19.65
C GLN A 50 14.34 11.15 19.56
N ASP A 51 15.28 11.27 20.51
CA ASP A 51 16.48 10.43 20.55
C ASP A 51 16.15 8.94 20.76
N ALA A 52 15.14 8.62 21.58
CA ALA A 52 14.68 7.26 21.77
C ALA A 52 14.04 6.68 20.50
N LEU A 53 13.24 7.47 19.79
CA LEU A 53 12.66 7.09 18.49
C LEU A 53 13.75 6.86 17.43
N HIS A 54 14.81 7.69 17.41
CA HIS A 54 15.96 7.47 16.53
C HIS A 54 16.71 6.18 16.83
N CYS A 55 16.82 5.81 18.11
CA CYS A 55 17.38 4.52 18.51
C CYS A 55 16.51 3.36 18.00
N LEU A 56 15.19 3.43 18.19
CA LEU A 56 14.25 2.41 17.70
C LEU A 56 14.26 2.31 16.17
N GLU A 57 14.34 3.43 15.45
CA GLU A 57 14.50 3.45 13.99
C GLU A 57 15.82 2.75 13.57
N GLY A 58 16.92 3.06 14.25
CA GLY A 58 18.21 2.41 14.02
C GLY A 58 18.13 0.89 14.25
N ILE A 59 17.45 0.45 15.32
CA ILE A 59 17.21 -0.97 15.60
C ILE A 59 16.37 -1.62 14.50
N ALA A 60 15.27 -0.97 14.08
CA ALA A 60 14.36 -1.48 13.04
C ALA A 60 15.01 -1.61 11.65
N ALA A 61 16.10 -0.89 11.39
CA ALA A 61 16.86 -1.02 10.14
C ALA A 61 17.46 -2.43 9.95
N HIS A 62 17.65 -3.20 11.02
CA HIS A 62 18.24 -4.54 10.98
C HIS A 62 17.21 -5.64 11.20
N LYS A 63 17.35 -6.77 10.49
CA LYS A 63 16.42 -7.91 10.58
C LYS A 63 16.23 -8.42 12.01
N SER A 64 17.33 -8.70 12.70
CA SER A 64 17.28 -9.17 14.09
C SER A 64 16.71 -8.12 15.06
N GLY A 65 16.82 -6.83 14.71
CA GLY A 65 16.26 -5.73 15.52
C GLY A 65 14.75 -5.63 15.38
N ARG A 66 14.21 -5.75 14.16
CA ARG A 66 12.76 -5.84 13.95
C ARG A 66 12.15 -7.02 14.70
N GLN A 67 12.78 -8.20 14.60
CA GLN A 67 12.33 -9.38 15.33
C GLN A 67 12.35 -9.16 16.84
N ALA A 68 13.38 -8.48 17.37
CA ALA A 68 13.44 -8.12 18.78
C ALA A 68 12.31 -7.15 19.18
N ILE A 69 12.04 -6.11 18.40
CA ILE A 69 10.93 -5.17 18.62
C ILE A 69 9.58 -5.91 18.65
N ILE A 70 9.33 -6.80 17.68
CA ILE A 70 8.10 -7.60 17.61
C ILE A 70 7.99 -8.51 18.84
N SER A 71 9.06 -9.21 19.20
CA SER A 71 9.08 -10.16 20.33
C SER A 71 8.87 -9.51 21.70
N GLN A 72 9.08 -8.19 21.79
CA GLN A 72 8.95 -7.41 23.02
C GLN A 72 7.73 -6.48 22.98
N GLU A 73 6.68 -6.86 22.22
CA GLU A 73 5.40 -6.13 22.12
C GLU A 73 5.55 -4.66 21.65
N GLY A 74 6.64 -4.35 20.95
CA GLY A 74 6.95 -2.98 20.54
C GLY A 74 5.96 -2.40 19.53
N LEU A 75 5.32 -3.24 18.71
CA LEU A 75 4.34 -2.78 17.71
C LEU A 75 3.14 -2.08 18.34
N THR A 76 2.56 -2.65 19.40
CA THR A 76 1.43 -2.04 20.13
C THR A 76 1.82 -0.67 20.65
N THR A 77 3.00 -0.57 21.26
CA THR A 77 3.52 0.68 21.82
C THR A 77 3.77 1.73 20.74
N ILE A 78 4.37 1.35 19.61
CA ILE A 78 4.64 2.28 18.51
C ILE A 78 3.34 2.74 17.84
N VAL A 79 2.33 1.86 17.73
CA VAL A 79 0.99 2.26 17.30
C VAL A 79 0.40 3.27 18.28
N ASP A 80 0.52 3.06 19.60
CA ASP A 80 0.05 4.03 20.59
C ASP A 80 0.72 5.40 20.46
N VAL A 81 2.03 5.44 20.18
CA VAL A 81 2.76 6.69 19.90
C VAL A 81 2.23 7.37 18.63
N TYR A 82 1.93 6.62 17.57
CA TYR A 82 1.34 7.15 16.35
C TYR A 82 -0.05 7.80 16.61
N MET A 83 -0.83 7.25 17.55
CA MET A 83 -2.16 7.77 17.93
C MET A 83 -2.11 9.07 18.74
N LEU A 84 -0.95 9.49 19.23
CA LEU A 84 -0.83 10.74 19.99
C LEU A 84 -0.96 12.00 19.11
N GLU A 85 -0.93 11.86 17.79
CA GLU A 85 -1.09 12.96 16.81
C GLU A 85 -0.18 14.17 17.09
N ASN A 86 1.04 13.92 17.58
CA ASN A 86 2.02 14.95 17.91
C ASN A 86 3.30 14.79 17.07
N PHE A 87 4.36 15.52 17.43
CA PHE A 87 5.64 15.50 16.70
C PHE A 87 6.28 14.09 16.55
N SER A 88 5.87 13.12 17.38
CA SER A 88 6.37 11.74 17.35
C SER A 88 5.68 10.87 16.29
N GLN A 89 4.55 11.33 15.73
CA GLN A 89 3.72 10.54 14.82
C GLN A 89 4.47 10.09 13.57
N GLU A 90 5.23 10.99 12.93
CA GLU A 90 5.98 10.66 11.71
C GLU A 90 7.09 9.64 11.96
N PHE A 91 7.77 9.74 13.11
CA PHE A 91 8.79 8.77 13.52
C PHE A 91 8.18 7.39 13.77
N ALA A 92 7.07 7.34 14.49
CA ALA A 92 6.35 6.09 14.76
C ALA A 92 5.91 5.43 13.45
N LEU A 93 5.31 6.21 12.53
CA LEU A 93 4.88 5.70 11.23
C LEU A 93 6.05 5.15 10.41
N LYS A 94 7.21 5.84 10.39
CA LYS A 94 8.41 5.38 9.69
C LYS A 94 8.94 4.05 10.24
N ILE A 95 8.94 3.88 11.57
CA ILE A 95 9.34 2.63 12.21
C ILE A 95 8.34 1.52 11.84
N LEU A 96 7.03 1.78 11.92
CA LEU A 96 5.99 0.80 11.54
C LEU A 96 6.15 0.35 10.08
N ILE A 97 6.29 1.27 9.13
CA ILE A 97 6.49 0.95 7.71
C ILE A 97 7.75 0.11 7.51
N THR A 98 8.84 0.46 8.20
CA THR A 98 10.09 -0.31 8.13
C THR A 98 9.91 -1.75 8.60
N ILE A 99 9.09 -1.98 9.63
CA ILE A 99 8.81 -3.32 10.15
C ILE A 99 7.85 -4.08 9.21
N MET A 100 6.73 -3.45 8.83
CA MET A 100 5.70 -4.04 7.97
C MET A 100 6.27 -4.51 6.62
N ASN A 101 7.07 -3.67 5.95
CA ASN A 101 7.62 -3.99 4.63
C ASN A 101 8.61 -5.16 4.64
N ALA A 102 9.16 -5.50 5.81
CA ALA A 102 10.17 -6.54 5.94
C ALA A 102 9.65 -7.84 6.55
N GLU A 103 8.64 -7.78 7.42
CA GLU A 103 8.08 -8.92 8.17
C GLU A 103 6.58 -9.15 7.85
N ILE A 104 6.22 -8.91 6.58
CA ILE A 104 4.85 -8.78 6.03
C ILE A 104 3.81 -9.73 6.65
N SER A 105 4.05 -11.05 6.68
CA SER A 105 3.03 -12.03 7.11
C SER A 105 2.94 -12.23 8.63
N ASP A 106 4.00 -11.89 9.37
CA ASP A 106 4.18 -12.33 10.76
C ASP A 106 4.14 -11.16 11.75
N CYS A 107 4.29 -9.93 11.27
CA CYS A 107 4.43 -8.76 12.14
C CYS A 107 3.25 -8.58 13.10
N TRP A 108 2.01 -8.85 12.66
CA TRP A 108 0.81 -8.65 13.50
C TRP A 108 0.33 -9.89 14.24
N LEU A 109 1.01 -11.05 14.13
CA LEU A 109 0.54 -12.31 14.70
C LEU A 109 0.24 -12.22 16.22
N HIS A 110 1.07 -11.45 16.93
CA HIS A 110 0.95 -11.24 18.38
C HIS A 110 0.32 -9.89 18.75
N ALA A 111 -0.11 -9.10 17.77
CA ALA A 111 -0.70 -7.78 17.99
C ALA A 111 -1.82 -7.44 16.97
N PRO A 112 -2.83 -8.31 16.78
CA PRO A 112 -3.91 -8.06 15.80
C PRO A 112 -4.73 -6.80 16.15
N ASP A 113 -4.92 -6.52 17.44
CA ASP A 113 -5.64 -5.32 17.88
C ASP A 113 -4.88 -4.03 17.52
N ALA A 114 -3.55 -4.06 17.56
CA ALA A 114 -2.71 -2.93 17.16
C ALA A 114 -2.85 -2.65 15.65
N PHE A 115 -2.92 -3.70 14.82
CA PHE A 115 -3.23 -3.55 13.39
C PHE A 115 -4.61 -2.89 13.19
N THR A 116 -5.66 -3.43 13.83
CA THR A 116 -7.02 -2.89 13.69
C THR A 116 -7.09 -1.43 14.16
N LYS A 117 -6.40 -1.09 15.25
CA LYS A 117 -6.31 0.28 15.75
C LYS A 117 -5.63 1.22 14.72
N LEU A 118 -4.49 0.80 14.18
CA LEU A 118 -3.74 1.55 13.18
C LEU A 118 -4.56 1.80 11.90
N VAL A 119 -5.07 0.73 11.29
CA VAL A 119 -5.81 0.84 10.02
C VAL A 119 -7.11 1.62 10.20
N SER A 120 -7.80 1.48 11.33
CA SER A 120 -9.04 2.23 11.60
C SER A 120 -8.78 3.73 11.71
N HIS A 121 -7.73 4.12 12.44
CA HIS A 121 -7.36 5.53 12.55
C HIS A 121 -6.98 6.14 11.21
N MET A 122 -6.13 5.45 10.43
CA MET A 122 -5.70 5.93 9.12
C MET A 122 -6.86 6.01 8.12
N CYS A 123 -7.78 5.03 8.12
CA CYS A 123 -8.95 5.06 7.24
C CYS A 123 -9.93 6.18 7.64
N GLN A 124 -10.07 6.46 8.94
CA GLN A 124 -10.87 7.59 9.42
C GLN A 124 -10.25 8.93 9.00
N GLU A 125 -8.93 9.12 9.17
CA GLU A 125 -8.23 10.32 8.69
C GLU A 125 -8.41 10.47 7.17
N PHE A 126 -8.20 9.38 6.43
CA PHE A 126 -8.32 9.36 4.97
C PHE A 126 -9.73 9.69 4.45
N CYS A 127 -10.78 9.20 5.11
CA CYS A 127 -12.15 9.46 4.68
C CYS A 127 -12.61 10.88 5.03
N THR A 128 -12.15 11.44 6.15
CA THR A 128 -12.58 12.76 6.63
C THR A 128 -11.73 13.92 6.11
N ASN A 129 -10.44 13.69 5.83
CA ASN A 129 -9.54 14.73 5.34
C ASN A 129 -9.79 15.05 3.86
N GLN A 130 -9.84 16.33 3.52
CA GLN A 130 -10.07 16.85 2.16
C GLN A 130 -8.89 17.70 1.65
N SER A 131 -7.77 17.73 2.38
CA SER A 131 -6.54 18.44 2.00
C SER A 131 -5.57 17.52 1.24
N GLU A 132 -4.39 18.04 0.88
CA GLU A 132 -3.32 17.25 0.24
C GLU A 132 -2.92 16.01 1.08
N ARG A 133 -3.07 16.11 2.41
CA ARG A 133 -2.86 15.00 3.35
C ARG A 133 -3.63 13.74 2.96
N LYS A 134 -4.83 13.85 2.40
CA LYS A 134 -5.61 12.69 1.93
C LYS A 134 -4.82 11.86 0.92
N PHE A 135 -4.09 12.52 0.02
CA PHE A 135 -3.28 11.86 -1.00
C PHE A 135 -1.94 11.35 -0.45
N GLU A 136 -1.37 12.04 0.54
CA GLU A 136 -0.17 11.58 1.26
C GLU A 136 -0.42 10.30 2.05
N LEU A 137 -1.65 10.10 2.56
CA LEU A 137 -2.06 8.90 3.28
C LEU A 137 -2.16 7.65 2.38
N CYS A 138 -2.26 7.79 1.06
CA CYS A 138 -2.41 6.65 0.16
C CYS A 138 -1.24 5.65 0.29
N LEU A 139 0.00 6.14 0.35
CA LEU A 139 1.17 5.27 0.41
C LEU A 139 1.28 4.55 1.77
N PRO A 140 1.20 5.24 2.93
CA PRO A 140 1.15 4.56 4.23
C PRO A 140 0.00 3.54 4.34
N LEU A 141 -1.19 3.85 3.81
CA LEU A 141 -2.31 2.91 3.80
C LEU A 141 -2.02 1.66 2.96
N MET A 142 -1.35 1.81 1.81
CA MET A 142 -0.91 0.66 1.01
C MET A 142 0.01 -0.26 1.82
N GLU A 143 0.98 0.29 2.56
CA GLU A 143 1.91 -0.52 3.36
C GLU A 143 1.20 -1.25 4.51
N VAL A 144 0.24 -0.59 5.15
CA VAL A 144 -0.60 -1.25 6.17
C VAL A 144 -1.42 -2.38 5.55
N LEU A 145 -2.06 -2.15 4.41
CA LEU A 145 -2.85 -3.19 3.73
C LEU A 145 -1.99 -4.37 3.26
N HIS A 146 -0.78 -4.14 2.74
CA HIS A 146 0.13 -5.23 2.38
C HIS A 146 0.53 -6.09 3.58
N SER A 147 0.62 -5.49 4.77
CA SER A 147 0.92 -6.21 6.01
C SER A 147 -0.29 -6.89 6.65
N MET A 148 -1.49 -6.80 6.06
CA MET A 148 -2.72 -7.27 6.68
C MET A 148 -2.64 -8.75 7.08
N PRO A 149 -2.93 -9.11 8.34
CA PRO A 149 -2.92 -10.51 8.76
C PRO A 149 -4.08 -11.30 8.11
N ASN A 150 -3.80 -12.55 7.73
CA ASN A 150 -4.77 -13.47 7.09
C ASN A 150 -6.05 -13.71 7.93
N SER A 151 -6.02 -13.42 9.23
CA SER A 151 -7.18 -13.53 10.13
C SER A 151 -8.22 -12.45 9.92
N VAL A 152 -7.89 -11.37 9.22
CA VAL A 152 -8.84 -10.30 8.90
C VAL A 152 -9.69 -10.78 7.71
N PRO A 153 -10.99 -11.04 7.90
CA PRO A 153 -11.84 -11.45 6.79
C PRO A 153 -11.89 -10.33 5.74
N GLY A 154 -11.81 -10.73 4.46
CA GLY A 154 -11.94 -9.81 3.33
C GLY A 154 -13.36 -9.29 3.09
N ASP A 155 -14.33 -9.72 3.91
CA ASP A 155 -15.73 -9.29 3.78
C ASP A 155 -16.00 -7.98 4.54
N ASP A 156 -17.08 -7.28 4.18
CA ASP A 156 -17.49 -5.90 4.50
C ASP A 156 -17.84 -5.60 5.98
N GLY A 157 -17.32 -6.40 6.91
CA GLY A 157 -17.70 -6.37 8.32
C GLY A 157 -17.12 -5.22 9.13
N TYR A 158 -15.98 -4.63 8.72
CA TYR A 158 -15.30 -3.62 9.53
C TYR A 158 -15.58 -2.19 9.09
N GLU A 159 -15.71 -1.29 10.07
CA GLU A 159 -15.94 0.13 9.79
C GLU A 159 -14.80 0.78 8.99
N TRP A 160 -13.55 0.41 9.26
CA TRP A 160 -12.40 0.94 8.53
C TRP A 160 -12.44 0.57 7.04
N GLN A 161 -13.00 -0.58 6.66
CA GLN A 161 -13.17 -0.98 5.26
C GLN A 161 -14.19 -0.08 4.54
N LYS A 162 -15.27 0.32 5.24
CA LYS A 162 -16.27 1.27 4.71
C LYS A 162 -15.68 2.66 4.56
N GLN A 163 -14.87 3.09 5.53
CA GLN A 163 -14.16 4.36 5.48
C GLN A 163 -13.13 4.41 4.34
N LEU A 164 -12.37 3.32 4.15
CA LEU A 164 -11.45 3.17 3.01
C LEU A 164 -12.21 3.25 1.68
N HIS A 165 -13.31 2.52 1.56
CA HIS A 165 -14.17 2.55 0.36
C HIS A 165 -14.68 3.97 0.08
N GLN A 166 -15.13 4.68 1.12
CA GLN A 166 -15.61 6.05 1.00
C GLN A 166 -14.50 7.01 0.58
N GLY A 167 -13.32 6.94 1.21
CA GLY A 167 -12.18 7.78 0.86
C GLY A 167 -11.67 7.54 -0.57
N LEU A 168 -11.62 6.28 -1.02
CA LEU A 168 -11.28 5.94 -2.41
C LEU A 168 -12.35 6.42 -3.39
N SER A 169 -13.63 6.28 -3.03
CA SER A 169 -14.73 6.82 -3.83
C SER A 169 -14.56 8.33 -4.04
N ASP A 170 -14.22 9.06 -2.98
CA ASP A 170 -14.04 10.52 -3.07
C ASP A 170 -12.86 10.90 -3.97
N ILE A 171 -11.80 10.09 -4.03
CA ILE A 171 -10.67 10.33 -4.93
C ILE A 171 -11.03 9.95 -6.37
N ILE A 172 -11.44 8.70 -6.59
CA ILE A 172 -11.60 8.13 -7.94
C ILE A 172 -12.78 8.77 -8.69
N LEU A 173 -13.86 9.11 -7.99
CA LEU A 173 -15.04 9.71 -8.61
C LEU A 173 -14.91 11.23 -8.78
N SER A 174 -13.87 11.85 -8.22
CA SER A 174 -13.61 13.28 -8.34
C SER A 174 -12.78 13.63 -9.57
N LYS A 175 -12.92 14.88 -10.02
CA LYS A 175 -12.08 15.44 -11.07
C LYS A 175 -10.74 15.91 -10.49
N LEU A 176 -9.74 15.04 -10.52
CA LEU A 176 -8.40 15.28 -9.96
C LEU A 176 -7.31 15.40 -11.02
N SER A 177 -6.14 15.88 -10.59
CA SER A 177 -4.90 15.88 -11.38
C SER A 177 -4.45 14.43 -11.69
N LYS A 178 -3.56 14.28 -12.69
CA LYS A 178 -3.00 12.95 -13.03
C LYS A 178 -2.30 12.31 -11.83
N GLU A 179 -1.51 13.10 -11.10
CA GLU A 179 -0.75 12.61 -9.93
C GLU A 179 -1.68 12.16 -8.79
N GLN A 180 -2.67 12.98 -8.42
CA GLN A 180 -3.61 12.65 -7.34
C GLN A 180 -4.48 11.44 -7.69
N ARG A 181 -4.96 11.37 -8.94
CA ARG A 181 -5.68 10.18 -9.44
C ARG A 181 -4.82 8.93 -9.35
N TYR A 182 -3.55 9.05 -9.72
CA TYR A 182 -2.62 7.93 -9.67
C TYR A 182 -2.42 7.39 -8.25
N LYS A 183 -2.18 8.26 -7.26
CA LYS A 183 -2.11 7.87 -5.84
C LYS A 183 -3.37 7.11 -5.39
N GLY A 184 -4.55 7.55 -5.84
CA GLY A 184 -5.81 6.85 -5.61
C GLY A 184 -5.89 5.46 -6.26
N LEU A 185 -5.46 5.34 -7.53
CA LEU A 185 -5.47 4.06 -8.25
C LEU A 185 -4.48 3.06 -7.65
N GLN A 186 -3.31 3.49 -7.16
CA GLN A 186 -2.38 2.60 -6.47
C GLN A 186 -2.99 2.03 -5.19
N LEU A 187 -3.59 2.88 -4.35
CA LEU A 187 -4.26 2.42 -3.15
C LEU A 187 -5.44 1.50 -3.49
N ALA A 188 -6.21 1.82 -4.52
CA ALA A 188 -7.32 0.98 -4.97
C ALA A 188 -6.86 -0.41 -5.45
N ALA A 189 -5.75 -0.49 -6.18
CA ALA A 189 -5.16 -1.75 -6.61
C ALA A 189 -4.79 -2.65 -5.41
N VAL A 190 -4.10 -2.07 -4.43
CA VAL A 190 -3.73 -2.78 -3.20
C VAL A 190 -4.95 -3.19 -2.38
N ALA A 191 -5.95 -2.32 -2.26
CA ALA A 191 -7.19 -2.63 -1.56
C ALA A 191 -7.95 -3.77 -2.25
N LEU A 192 -8.02 -3.78 -3.58
CA LEU A 192 -8.63 -4.86 -4.35
C LEU A 192 -7.89 -6.20 -4.18
N ASP A 193 -6.57 -6.19 -4.19
CA ASP A 193 -5.78 -7.41 -4.04
C ASP A 193 -5.91 -8.02 -2.63
N ASN A 194 -6.15 -7.20 -1.60
CA ASN A 194 -6.29 -7.64 -0.21
C ASN A 194 -7.73 -7.90 0.23
N LEU A 195 -8.70 -7.10 -0.20
CA LEU A 195 -10.11 -7.17 0.22
C LEU A 195 -11.03 -7.79 -0.84
N GLY A 196 -10.56 -7.91 -2.08
CA GLY A 196 -11.31 -8.48 -3.18
C GLY A 196 -12.35 -7.52 -3.78
N ALA A 197 -12.91 -7.94 -4.92
CA ALA A 197 -13.90 -7.16 -5.65
C ALA A 197 -15.26 -7.10 -4.95
N THR A 198 -15.60 -8.08 -4.10
CA THR A 198 -16.84 -8.11 -3.30
C THR A 198 -16.91 -6.94 -2.33
N TRP A 199 -15.78 -6.59 -1.69
CA TRP A 199 -15.68 -5.42 -0.83
C TRP A 199 -15.97 -4.11 -1.56
N VAL A 200 -15.57 -3.97 -2.83
CA VAL A 200 -15.88 -2.75 -3.59
C VAL A 200 -17.38 -2.62 -3.83
N VAL A 201 -18.08 -3.73 -4.12
CA VAL A 201 -19.50 -3.67 -4.48
C VAL A 201 -20.46 -3.77 -3.30
N SER A 202 -19.98 -4.12 -2.11
CA SER A 202 -20.75 -3.96 -0.87
C SER A 202 -21.15 -2.50 -0.61
N GLY A 203 -20.46 -1.53 -1.22
CA GLY A 203 -20.85 -0.12 -1.27
C GLY A 203 -22.14 0.19 -2.06
N GLY A 204 -22.87 -0.82 -2.52
CA GLY A 204 -24.12 -0.66 -3.27
C GLY A 204 -23.89 0.07 -4.60
N PRO A 205 -24.86 0.84 -5.13
CA PRO A 205 -24.74 1.50 -6.44
C PRO A 205 -23.48 2.36 -6.61
N LYS A 206 -22.99 2.98 -5.53
CA LYS A 206 -21.76 3.77 -5.53
C LYS A 206 -20.52 2.89 -5.69
N GLY A 207 -20.50 1.72 -5.07
CA GLY A 207 -19.45 0.70 -5.23
C GLY A 207 -19.36 0.15 -6.66
N HIS A 208 -20.53 -0.11 -7.27
CA HIS A 208 -20.62 -0.48 -8.70
C HIS A 208 -20.01 0.59 -9.60
N GLN A 209 -20.40 1.85 -9.39
CA GLN A 209 -19.86 2.99 -10.12
C GLN A 209 -18.35 3.11 -9.92
N LEU A 210 -17.87 2.94 -8.69
CA LEU A 210 -16.46 2.96 -8.34
C LEU A 210 -15.67 1.90 -9.12
N MET A 211 -16.11 0.63 -9.10
CA MET A 211 -15.46 -0.45 -9.85
C MET A 211 -15.35 -0.14 -11.35
N LEU A 212 -16.44 0.34 -11.97
CA LEU A 212 -16.45 0.67 -13.40
C LEU A 212 -15.51 1.82 -13.74
N ILE A 213 -15.51 2.88 -12.93
CA ILE A 213 -14.61 4.03 -13.14
C ILE A 213 -13.16 3.64 -12.91
N MET A 214 -12.85 2.84 -11.88
CA MET A 214 -11.49 2.32 -11.66
C MET A 214 -11.00 1.52 -12.88
N ALA A 215 -11.83 0.61 -13.41
CA ALA A 215 -11.47 -0.19 -14.58
C ALA A 215 -11.26 0.69 -15.83
N HIS A 216 -12.12 1.68 -16.07
CA HIS A 216 -11.96 2.62 -17.17
C HIS A 216 -10.71 3.49 -17.05
N LEU A 217 -10.44 4.03 -15.86
CA LEU A 217 -9.25 4.82 -15.60
C LEU A 217 -7.98 3.97 -15.74
N ALA A 218 -7.98 2.74 -15.23
CA ALA A 218 -6.87 1.81 -15.41
C ALA A 218 -6.63 1.50 -16.91
N CYS A 219 -7.69 1.31 -17.71
CA CYS A 219 -7.54 1.15 -19.16
C CYS A 219 -6.88 2.37 -19.81
N VAL A 220 -7.32 3.57 -19.44
CA VAL A 220 -6.74 4.83 -19.97
C VAL A 220 -5.28 4.95 -19.57
N GLU A 221 -4.94 4.75 -18.30
CA GLU A 221 -3.56 4.90 -17.81
C GLU A 221 -2.63 3.82 -18.40
N VAL A 222 -3.09 2.58 -18.62
CA VAL A 222 -2.32 1.54 -19.33
C VAL A 222 -1.99 2.00 -20.75
N ARG A 223 -2.98 2.49 -21.49
CA ARG A 223 -2.75 3.00 -22.85
C ARG A 223 -1.80 4.19 -22.84
N MET A 224 -2.02 5.15 -21.95
CA MET A 224 -1.14 6.31 -21.80
C MET A 224 0.28 5.96 -21.36
N SER A 225 0.49 4.81 -20.72
CA SER A 225 1.82 4.37 -20.28
C SER A 225 2.57 3.57 -21.35
N LEU A 226 1.87 2.99 -22.32
CA LEU A 226 2.44 2.05 -23.30
C LEU A 226 2.39 2.56 -24.75
N GLU A 227 1.35 3.30 -25.13
CA GLU A 227 1.14 3.75 -26.51
C GLU A 227 2.07 4.93 -26.84
N ASN A 228 2.86 4.79 -27.91
CA ASN A 228 3.74 5.84 -28.44
C ASN A 228 4.81 6.36 -27.45
N GLU A 229 5.14 5.58 -26.41
CA GLU A 229 6.19 5.89 -25.45
C GLU A 229 7.49 5.14 -25.78
N THR A 230 8.65 5.68 -25.38
CA THR A 230 9.92 4.95 -25.51
C THR A 230 10.02 3.84 -24.49
N PHE A 231 10.82 2.82 -24.75
CA PHE A 231 11.02 1.71 -23.82
C PHE A 231 11.47 2.20 -22.44
N GLU A 232 12.43 3.13 -22.39
CA GLU A 232 12.91 3.71 -21.13
C GLU A 232 11.76 4.38 -20.36
N LYS A 233 10.89 5.12 -21.05
CA LYS A 233 9.78 5.80 -20.43
C LYS A 233 8.72 4.83 -19.90
N ILE A 234 8.45 3.76 -20.65
CA ILE A 234 7.56 2.68 -20.22
C ILE A 234 8.09 2.04 -18.92
N ILE A 235 9.40 1.78 -18.85
CA ILE A 235 10.02 1.19 -17.65
C ILE A 235 9.96 2.15 -16.45
N GLU A 236 10.11 3.46 -16.65
CA GLU A 236 9.87 4.45 -15.57
C GLU A 236 8.43 4.40 -15.03
N LEU A 237 7.45 4.10 -15.90
CA LEU A 237 6.04 4.00 -15.55
C LEU A 237 5.62 2.60 -15.07
N ALA A 238 6.54 1.63 -15.00
CA ALA A 238 6.23 0.23 -14.74
C ALA A 238 5.41 0.00 -13.46
N SER A 239 5.75 0.70 -12.36
CA SER A 239 5.00 0.61 -11.09
C SER A 239 3.56 1.10 -11.26
N GLN A 240 3.38 2.18 -12.01
CA GLN A 240 2.06 2.74 -12.30
C GLN A 240 1.21 1.81 -13.14
N THR A 241 1.79 1.31 -14.22
CA THR A 241 1.11 0.41 -15.14
C THR A 241 0.77 -0.91 -14.44
N THR A 242 1.65 -1.44 -13.59
CA THR A 242 1.40 -2.68 -12.83
C THR A 242 0.25 -2.52 -11.84
N SER A 243 0.13 -1.38 -11.17
CA SER A 243 -1.02 -1.10 -10.28
C SER A 243 -2.33 -1.12 -11.08
N CYS A 244 -2.32 -0.56 -12.29
CA CYS A 244 -3.48 -0.60 -13.19
C CYS A 244 -3.79 -2.03 -13.64
N TYR A 245 -2.78 -2.87 -13.88
CA TYR A 245 -2.99 -4.28 -14.23
C TYR A 245 -3.73 -5.05 -13.12
N SER A 246 -3.37 -4.87 -11.85
CA SER A 246 -4.12 -5.49 -10.73
C SER A 246 -5.60 -5.09 -10.75
N ILE A 247 -5.91 -3.82 -11.00
CA ILE A 247 -7.31 -3.35 -11.13
C ILE A 247 -8.01 -4.07 -12.30
N LEU A 248 -7.37 -4.12 -13.47
CA LEU A 248 -7.97 -4.74 -14.66
C LEU A 248 -8.22 -6.24 -14.46
N GLU A 249 -7.30 -6.96 -13.84
CA GLU A 249 -7.47 -8.39 -13.56
C GLU A 249 -8.62 -8.64 -12.58
N ASN A 250 -8.73 -7.83 -11.53
CA ASN A 250 -9.85 -7.90 -10.61
C ASN A 250 -11.17 -7.55 -11.29
N ALA A 251 -11.19 -6.51 -12.15
CA ALA A 251 -12.37 -6.14 -12.93
C ALA A 251 -12.78 -7.25 -13.92
N ILE A 252 -11.83 -7.91 -14.57
CA ILE A 252 -12.08 -9.03 -15.48
C ILE A 252 -12.70 -10.21 -14.72
N LYS A 253 -12.10 -10.63 -13.61
CA LYS A 253 -12.67 -11.70 -12.74
C LYS A 253 -14.08 -11.34 -12.28
N PHE A 254 -14.29 -10.08 -11.94
CA PHE A 254 -15.57 -9.56 -11.47
C PHE A 254 -16.66 -9.60 -12.56
N LEU A 255 -16.33 -9.24 -13.80
CA LEU A 255 -17.25 -9.32 -14.94
C LEU A 255 -17.67 -10.77 -15.24
N VAL A 256 -16.72 -11.69 -15.17
CA VAL A 256 -16.92 -13.11 -15.51
C VAL A 256 -17.80 -13.81 -14.48
N ASN A 257 -17.58 -13.52 -13.21
CA ASN A 257 -18.34 -14.15 -12.12
C ASN A 257 -19.80 -13.68 -12.05
N GLY A 258 -20.22 -12.74 -12.91
CA GLY A 258 -21.59 -12.23 -12.94
C GLY A 258 -22.02 -11.60 -11.61
N ALA A 259 -21.07 -11.16 -10.79
CA ALA A 259 -21.31 -10.66 -9.44
C ALA A 259 -22.21 -9.40 -9.44
N VAL A 260 -22.39 -8.78 -10.60
CA VAL A 260 -23.18 -7.56 -10.81
C VAL A 260 -23.94 -7.60 -12.12
N GLU A 261 -25.22 -7.25 -12.03
CA GLU A 261 -26.04 -6.89 -13.19
C GLU A 261 -25.62 -5.52 -13.73
N MET A 262 -24.78 -5.53 -14.76
CA MET A 262 -24.46 -4.31 -15.51
C MET A 262 -25.44 -4.10 -16.66
N GLU A 263 -25.76 -2.84 -16.93
CA GLU A 263 -26.48 -2.49 -18.16
C GLU A 263 -25.65 -2.86 -19.39
N GLU A 264 -26.33 -3.27 -20.46
CA GLU A 264 -25.69 -3.70 -21.71
C GLU A 264 -24.75 -2.62 -22.28
N LYS A 265 -25.14 -1.36 -22.17
CA LYS A 265 -24.32 -0.21 -22.59
C LYS A 265 -23.02 -0.10 -21.79
N GLN A 266 -23.08 -0.30 -20.47
CA GLN A 266 -21.89 -0.24 -19.61
C GLN A 266 -20.94 -1.40 -19.92
N LYS A 267 -21.47 -2.60 -20.18
CA LYS A 267 -20.68 -3.76 -20.60
C LYS A 267 -19.94 -3.48 -21.91
N GLN A 268 -20.64 -2.95 -22.91
CA GLN A 268 -20.05 -2.60 -24.20
C GLN A 268 -18.95 -1.54 -24.08
N GLN A 269 -19.17 -0.49 -23.27
CA GLN A 269 -18.17 0.56 -23.04
C GLN A 269 -16.92 0.02 -22.35
N LEU A 270 -17.10 -0.78 -21.29
CA LEU A 270 -15.99 -1.38 -20.56
C LEU A 270 -15.20 -2.35 -21.45
N TYR A 271 -15.89 -3.21 -22.20
CA TYR A 271 -15.26 -4.13 -23.14
C TYR A 271 -14.46 -3.41 -24.23
N ALA A 272 -14.99 -2.31 -24.78
CA ALA A 272 -14.26 -1.48 -25.73
C ALA A 272 -13.00 -0.84 -25.12
N ALA A 273 -13.08 -0.37 -23.87
CA ALA A 273 -11.93 0.18 -23.15
C ALA A 273 -10.86 -0.88 -22.87
N LEU A 274 -11.27 -2.07 -22.42
CA LEU A 274 -10.39 -3.22 -22.20
C LEU A 274 -9.69 -3.62 -23.50
N LYS A 275 -10.42 -3.76 -24.62
CA LYS A 275 -9.82 -4.04 -25.94
C LYS A 275 -8.72 -3.04 -26.30
N GLY A 276 -8.97 -1.74 -26.08
CA GLY A 276 -7.96 -0.71 -26.30
C GLY A 276 -6.71 -0.92 -25.44
N ALA A 277 -6.90 -1.14 -24.14
CA ALA A 277 -5.79 -1.36 -23.20
C ALA A 277 -4.99 -2.62 -23.53
N PHE A 278 -5.65 -3.74 -23.82
CA PHE A 278 -4.98 -5.00 -24.16
C PHE A 278 -4.32 -4.99 -25.54
N ASN A 279 -4.81 -4.18 -26.48
CA ASN A 279 -4.09 -3.92 -27.72
C ASN A 279 -2.75 -3.20 -27.44
N ALA A 280 -2.72 -2.20 -26.55
CA ALA A 280 -1.48 -1.55 -26.15
C ALA A 280 -0.51 -2.53 -25.46
N VAL A 281 -1.02 -3.39 -24.58
CA VAL A 281 -0.26 -4.49 -23.94
C VAL A 281 0.35 -5.44 -24.97
N LEU A 282 -0.43 -5.87 -25.96
CA LEU A 282 0.05 -6.76 -27.03
C LEU A 282 1.14 -6.10 -27.88
N LEU A 283 0.96 -4.84 -28.25
CA LEU A 283 1.95 -4.09 -29.03
C LEU A 283 3.27 -3.92 -28.26
N PHE A 284 3.20 -3.65 -26.95
CA PHE A 284 4.39 -3.59 -26.11
C PHE A 284 5.10 -4.95 -26.00
N LEU A 285 4.38 -6.04 -25.76
CA LEU A 285 5.01 -7.38 -25.70
C LEU A 285 5.64 -7.78 -27.04
N LYS A 286 5.02 -7.35 -28.15
CA LYS A 286 5.58 -7.53 -29.48
C LYS A 286 6.89 -6.75 -29.66
N SER A 287 6.94 -5.48 -29.27
CA SER A 287 8.19 -4.70 -29.37
C SER A 287 9.30 -5.25 -28.47
N VAL A 288 8.97 -5.74 -27.27
CA VAL A 288 9.93 -6.45 -26.40
C VAL A 288 10.54 -7.66 -27.09
N THR A 289 9.74 -8.39 -27.87
CA THR A 289 10.19 -9.60 -28.59
C THR A 289 11.01 -9.25 -29.83
N GLU A 290 10.57 -8.26 -30.62
CA GLU A 290 11.18 -7.89 -31.91
C GLU A 290 12.48 -7.09 -31.76
N GLU A 291 12.52 -6.14 -30.83
CA GLU A 291 13.65 -5.23 -30.64
C GLU A 291 14.74 -5.84 -29.74
N MET A 292 14.54 -7.07 -29.26
CA MET A 292 15.42 -7.79 -28.33
C MET A 292 15.88 -6.91 -27.15
N PHE A 293 14.98 -6.08 -26.61
CA PHE A 293 15.31 -5.26 -25.45
C PHE A 293 15.89 -6.16 -24.35
N HIS A 294 17.15 -5.89 -23.97
CA HIS A 294 17.82 -6.70 -22.97
C HIS A 294 17.09 -6.55 -21.63
N THR A 295 16.31 -7.56 -21.28
CA THR A 295 15.67 -7.73 -19.97
C THR A 295 16.70 -8.16 -18.92
N SER A 296 17.92 -7.62 -18.95
CA SER A 296 18.97 -7.98 -18.01
C SER A 296 18.69 -7.46 -16.59
N ASN A 297 17.91 -6.39 -16.47
CA ASN A 297 17.46 -5.85 -15.19
C ASN A 297 16.25 -6.65 -14.65
N LYS A 298 16.35 -7.11 -13.40
CA LYS A 298 15.28 -7.80 -12.68
C LYS A 298 13.97 -7.00 -12.63
N SER A 299 14.04 -5.68 -12.47
CA SER A 299 12.83 -4.82 -12.46
C SER A 299 12.08 -4.87 -13.78
N THR A 300 12.81 -4.77 -14.89
CA THR A 300 12.26 -4.91 -16.25
C THR A 300 11.65 -6.29 -16.47
N GLN A 301 12.31 -7.36 -16.02
CA GLN A 301 11.77 -8.72 -16.10
C GLN A 301 10.45 -8.85 -15.35
N LEU A 302 10.37 -8.34 -14.12
CA LEU A 302 9.15 -8.37 -13.31
C LEU A 302 8.01 -7.62 -13.99
N PHE A 303 8.30 -6.46 -14.60
CA PHE A 303 7.29 -5.71 -15.35
C PHE A 303 6.79 -6.45 -16.59
N VAL A 304 7.68 -7.06 -17.37
CA VAL A 304 7.30 -7.89 -18.53
C VAL A 304 6.47 -9.09 -18.08
N CYS A 305 6.86 -9.77 -16.98
CA CYS A 305 6.07 -10.86 -16.40
C CYS A 305 4.68 -10.39 -15.97
N ALA A 306 4.56 -9.24 -15.31
CA ALA A 306 3.27 -8.66 -14.94
C ALA A 306 2.41 -8.36 -16.18
N THR A 307 3.03 -7.87 -17.26
CA THR A 307 2.37 -7.57 -18.52
C THR A 307 1.86 -8.84 -19.24
N ILE A 308 2.65 -9.92 -19.23
CA ILE A 308 2.23 -11.23 -19.75
C ILE A 308 1.07 -11.79 -18.92
N ARG A 309 1.14 -11.66 -17.59
CA ARG A 309 0.14 -12.17 -16.65
C ARG A 309 -1.24 -11.52 -16.87
N VAL A 310 -1.29 -10.19 -17.00
CA VAL A 310 -2.56 -9.48 -17.24
C VAL A 310 -3.14 -9.83 -18.61
N LEU A 311 -2.29 -9.99 -19.64
CA LEU A 311 -2.73 -10.46 -20.95
C LEU A 311 -3.30 -11.89 -20.86
N GLY A 312 -2.65 -12.77 -20.10
CA GLY A 312 -3.14 -14.12 -19.83
C GLY A 312 -4.52 -14.11 -19.16
N ALA A 313 -4.74 -13.21 -18.19
CA ALA A 313 -6.04 -13.03 -17.56
C ALA A 313 -7.11 -12.59 -18.59
N TRP A 314 -6.79 -11.67 -19.51
CA TRP A 314 -7.72 -11.27 -20.56
C TRP A 314 -8.05 -12.40 -21.55
N LEU A 315 -7.04 -13.12 -22.04
CA LEU A 315 -7.21 -14.18 -23.05
C LEU A 315 -7.96 -15.40 -22.51
N ALA A 316 -7.72 -15.75 -21.25
CA ALA A 316 -8.47 -16.81 -20.58
C ALA A 316 -9.98 -16.53 -20.63
N GLU A 317 -10.36 -15.28 -20.42
CA GLU A 317 -11.76 -14.87 -20.35
C GLU A 317 -12.40 -14.62 -21.71
N GLU A 318 -11.67 -14.06 -22.69
CA GLU A 318 -12.18 -13.98 -24.06
C GLU A 318 -12.52 -15.38 -24.62
N THR A 319 -11.75 -16.40 -24.21
CA THR A 319 -12.00 -17.80 -24.57
C THR A 319 -13.21 -18.39 -23.83
N ALA A 320 -13.44 -18.01 -22.58
CA ALA A 320 -14.60 -18.47 -21.80
C ALA A 320 -15.90 -17.83 -22.31
N ALA A 321 -15.90 -16.53 -22.58
CA ALA A 321 -17.04 -15.80 -23.11
C ALA A 321 -17.44 -16.25 -24.53
N ASN A 322 -16.48 -16.66 -25.37
CA ASN A 322 -16.76 -17.22 -26.70
C ASN A 322 -17.30 -18.67 -26.67
N LYS A 323 -17.29 -19.35 -25.51
CA LYS A 323 -17.82 -20.70 -25.32
C LYS A 323 -19.21 -20.73 -24.65
N ALA A 324 -19.65 -19.62 -24.09
CA ALA A 324 -20.99 -19.43 -23.50
C ALA A 324 -21.97 -18.91 -24.57
#